data_AF-A0A368EZY1-F1
#
_entry.id   AF-A0A368EZY1-F1
#
_cell.length_a   1.000
_cell.length_b   1.000
_cell.length_c   1.000
_cell.angle_alpha   90.00
_cell.angle_beta   90.00
_cell.angle_gamma   90.00
#
_symmetry.space_group_name_H-M   'P 1'
#
loop_
_entity.id
_entity.type
_entity.pdbx_description
1 polymer ?
#
loop_
_entity_poly.entity_id
_entity_poly.type
_entity_poly.pdbx_seq_one_letter_code
_entity_poly.pdbx_strand_id
1 'polypeptide(L)'
;MRSPNEYHVIDTLHCSVDVQTFKIIISDCNAWCPSVYSDDCNGNMPPVCATSAQAADMVSPAGTECRETWMCPAGTMPFYYTTADPAGQAYPAGDFARCFPPPNNFYYLPDGVTRITGLACQG
;
A
#
# COMPACT_ATOMS: atom_id res chain seq x y z
N MET A 1 54.56 22.63 37.16
CA MET A 1 55.40 22.27 36.00
C MET A 1 54.76 21.06 35.31
N ARG A 2 54.51 21.19 34.00
CA ARG A 2 54.25 20.18 32.93
C ARG A 2 53.17 19.07 33.06
N SER A 3 52.19 19.14 32.14
CA SER A 3 51.57 18.04 31.36
C SER A 3 52.50 17.70 30.15
N PRO A 4 52.33 16.68 29.24
CA PRO A 4 51.13 15.86 28.88
C PRO A 4 51.35 14.37 28.43
N ASN A 5 50.28 13.73 27.90
CA ASN A 5 50.16 12.45 27.14
C ASN A 5 50.07 11.14 27.97
N GLU A 6 49.13 10.17 27.81
CA GLU A 6 48.61 9.52 26.59
C GLU A 6 47.43 8.52 26.88
N TYR A 7 46.56 8.34 25.86
CA TYR A 7 45.68 7.20 25.46
C TYR A 7 44.40 6.72 26.19
N HIS A 8 43.36 6.58 25.33
CA HIS A 8 41.97 6.13 25.50
C HIS A 8 41.81 4.66 25.91
N VAL A 9 40.78 4.37 26.72
CA VAL A 9 39.79 3.33 26.39
C VAL A 9 38.41 3.80 26.86
N ILE A 10 37.50 4.06 25.92
CA ILE A 10 36.08 4.30 26.22
C ILE A 10 35.46 2.92 26.36
N ASP A 11 35.13 2.57 27.60
CA ASP A 11 34.55 1.29 27.99
C ASP A 11 33.08 1.21 27.53
N THR A 12 32.84 0.32 26.57
CA THR A 12 31.58 -0.38 26.26
C THR A 12 30.32 0.48 26.08
N LEU A 13 30.14 0.99 24.85
CA LEU A 13 28.81 1.32 24.34
C LEU A 13 27.99 0.01 24.24
N HIS A 14 26.95 -0.11 25.08
CA HIS A 14 25.87 -1.06 24.83
C HIS A 14 25.25 -0.71 23.48
N CYS A 15 25.57 -1.47 22.44
CA CYS A 15 24.90 -1.37 21.15
C CYS A 15 23.54 -2.08 21.25
N SER A 16 22.64 -1.49 22.04
CA SER A 16 21.21 -1.75 21.91
C SER A 16 20.78 -1.03 20.64
N VAL A 17 21.00 -1.64 19.48
CA VAL A 17 20.21 -1.28 18.30
C VAL A 17 18.79 -1.69 18.65
N ASP A 18 18.02 -0.75 19.18
CA ASP A 18 16.58 -0.78 19.05
C ASP A 18 16.32 -1.01 17.56
N VAL A 19 15.93 -2.23 17.20
CA VAL A 19 15.25 -2.49 15.94
C VAL A 19 13.92 -1.77 16.09
N GLN A 20 13.92 -0.45 15.90
CA GLN A 20 12.70 0.29 15.64
C GLN A 20 12.13 -0.38 14.39
N THR A 21 11.15 -1.24 14.60
CA THR A 21 10.39 -1.81 13.50
C THR A 21 9.76 -0.60 12.83
N PHE A 22 10.29 -0.20 11.67
CA PHE A 22 9.77 0.94 10.93
C PHE A 22 8.33 0.59 10.55
N LYS A 23 7.39 1.12 11.33
CA LYS A 23 5.97 0.94 11.09
C LYS A 23 5.50 2.12 10.27
N ILE A 24 4.87 1.82 9.16
CA ILE A 24 4.18 2.83 8.36
C ILE A 24 2.99 3.33 9.17
N ILE A 25 2.77 4.64 9.12
CA ILE A 25 1.58 5.28 9.70
C ILE A 25 0.62 5.74 8.61
N ILE A 26 -0.61 6.10 8.99
CA ILE A 26 -1.64 6.50 8.01
C ILE A 26 -1.23 7.69 7.14
N SER A 27 -0.47 8.65 7.67
CA SER A 27 0.03 9.79 6.89
C SER A 27 0.99 9.38 5.79
N ASP A 28 1.81 8.36 6.05
CA ASP A 28 2.74 7.80 5.07
C ASP A 28 1.99 7.12 3.95
N CYS A 29 0.95 6.33 4.29
CA CYS A 29 0.10 5.71 3.28
C CYS A 29 -0.62 6.73 2.41
N ASN A 30 -1.22 7.76 3.01
CA ASN A 30 -1.89 8.81 2.24
C ASN A 30 -0.92 9.60 1.35
N ALA A 31 0.35 9.71 1.74
CA ALA A 31 1.37 10.44 0.97
C ALA A 31 1.97 9.60 -0.16
N TRP A 32 2.20 8.31 0.05
CA TRP A 32 2.97 7.46 -0.87
C TRP A 32 2.12 6.45 -1.63
N CYS A 33 0.97 6.09 -1.06
CA CYS A 33 0.06 5.07 -1.57
C CYS A 33 -1.38 5.62 -1.55
N PRO A 34 -1.69 6.69 -2.30
CA PRO A 34 -3.07 7.15 -2.42
C PRO A 34 -3.96 6.05 -3.03
N SER A 35 -5.24 6.02 -2.69
CA SER A 35 -6.19 5.03 -3.23
C SER A 35 -6.13 4.98 -4.76
N VAL A 36 -6.13 3.77 -5.32
CA VAL A 36 -6.27 3.50 -6.76
C VAL A 36 -7.69 3.08 -7.14
N TYR A 37 -8.65 3.20 -6.22
CA TYR A 37 -10.06 2.98 -6.48
C TYR A 37 -10.58 3.94 -7.57
N SER A 38 -11.36 3.40 -8.51
CA SER A 38 -11.97 4.12 -9.62
C SER A 38 -13.49 3.94 -9.60
N ASP A 39 -14.19 5.07 -9.45
CA ASP A 39 -15.66 5.16 -9.46
C ASP A 39 -16.26 5.03 -10.88
N ASP A 40 -15.42 5.00 -11.92
CA ASP A 40 -15.80 5.04 -13.33
C ASP A 40 -15.31 3.82 -14.13
N CYS A 41 -14.89 2.77 -13.44
CA CYS A 41 -14.35 1.55 -14.04
C CYS A 41 -13.25 1.84 -15.10
N ASN A 42 -12.42 2.85 -14.81
CA ASN A 42 -11.29 3.31 -15.61
C ASN A 42 -11.65 3.68 -17.07
N GLY A 43 -12.85 4.22 -17.30
CA GLY A 43 -13.24 4.86 -18.56
C GLY A 43 -13.62 3.93 -19.72
N ASN A 44 -13.67 2.61 -19.53
CA ASN A 44 -13.84 1.62 -20.63
C ASN A 44 -15.29 1.14 -20.93
N MET A 45 -16.34 1.90 -20.55
CA MET A 45 -17.79 1.62 -20.81
C MET A 45 -18.37 0.35 -20.14
N PRO A 46 -19.72 0.21 -20.03
CA PRO A 46 -20.56 0.60 -18.90
C PRO A 46 -21.01 -0.61 -18.06
N PRO A 47 -20.22 -1.06 -17.07
CA PRO A 47 -20.72 -1.78 -15.90
C PRO A 47 -21.14 -0.78 -14.82
N VAL A 48 -22.04 -1.21 -13.92
CA VAL A 48 -22.38 -0.43 -12.73
C VAL A 48 -21.14 -0.37 -11.85
N CYS A 49 -20.53 0.81 -11.75
CA CYS A 49 -19.39 1.04 -10.87
C CYS A 49 -19.90 1.59 -9.53
N ALA A 50 -19.61 0.89 -8.45
CA ALA A 50 -19.85 1.44 -7.12
C ALA A 50 -18.88 2.60 -6.88
N THR A 51 -19.33 3.66 -6.21
CA THR A 51 -18.41 4.69 -5.73
C THR A 51 -17.51 4.13 -4.63
N SER A 52 -16.36 4.75 -4.40
CA SER A 52 -15.46 4.45 -3.28
C SER A 52 -16.20 4.38 -1.94
N ALA A 53 -17.14 5.30 -1.71
CA ALA A 53 -17.99 5.30 -0.52
C ALA A 53 -18.92 4.09 -0.44
N GLN A 54 -19.52 3.67 -1.57
CA GLN A 54 -20.37 2.47 -1.62
C GLN A 54 -19.56 1.18 -1.46
N ALA A 55 -18.33 1.17 -1.95
CA ALA A 55 -17.39 0.07 -1.81
C ALA A 55 -16.62 0.08 -0.48
N ALA A 56 -16.89 1.00 0.43
CA ALA A 56 -16.14 1.16 1.69
C ALA A 56 -14.62 1.16 1.47
N ASP A 57 -14.15 1.81 0.40
CA ASP A 57 -12.72 1.91 0.07
C ASP A 57 -11.95 2.61 1.19
N MET A 58 -10.83 2.02 1.60
CA MET A 58 -10.00 2.55 2.67
C MET A 58 -8.53 2.16 2.46
N VAL A 59 -7.65 3.15 2.58
CA VAL A 59 -6.20 2.94 2.72
C VAL A 59 -5.82 2.93 4.20
N SER A 60 -5.07 1.93 4.63
CA SER A 60 -4.60 1.81 6.02
C SER A 60 -3.20 1.19 6.11
N PRO A 61 -2.40 1.52 7.14
CA PRO A 61 -1.11 0.88 7.37
C PRO A 61 -1.27 -0.55 7.89
N ALA A 62 -0.42 -1.46 7.39
CA ALA A 62 -0.34 -2.85 7.81
C ALA A 62 1.13 -3.25 8.03
N GLY A 63 1.67 -2.94 9.20
CA GLY A 63 3.08 -3.23 9.52
C GLY A 63 4.03 -2.37 8.69
N THR A 64 4.62 -2.97 7.64
CA THR A 64 5.59 -2.35 6.72
C THR A 64 5.04 -2.18 5.30
N GLU A 65 3.73 -2.29 5.11
CA GLU A 65 3.04 -1.94 3.86
C GLU A 65 1.79 -1.08 4.12
N CYS A 66 1.27 -0.46 3.07
CA CYS A 66 -0.08 0.10 3.03
C CYS A 66 -1.02 -0.90 2.36
N ARG A 67 -2.25 -0.98 2.85
CA ARG A 67 -3.31 -1.77 2.24
C ARG A 67 -4.45 -0.87 1.84
N GLU A 68 -4.86 -0.99 0.60
CA GLU A 68 -6.16 -0.51 0.14
C GLU A 68 -7.14 -1.67 0.24
N THR A 69 -8.24 -1.48 0.95
CA THR A 69 -9.28 -2.50 1.21
C THR A 69 -10.63 -1.99 0.75
N TRP A 70 -11.50 -2.91 0.32
CA TRP A 70 -12.84 -2.59 -0.14
C TRP A 70 -13.82 -3.71 0.21
N MET A 71 -15.10 -3.40 0.14
CA MET A 71 -16.22 -4.32 0.25
C MET A 71 -17.25 -3.95 -0.82
N CYS A 72 -17.32 -4.74 -1.89
CA CYS A 72 -18.24 -4.44 -2.98
C CYS A 72 -19.71 -4.59 -2.54
N PRO A 73 -20.57 -3.61 -2.87
CA PRO A 73 -21.99 -3.72 -2.59
C PRO A 73 -22.63 -4.87 -3.38
N ALA A 74 -23.76 -5.38 -2.89
CA ALA A 74 -24.50 -6.45 -3.54
C ALA A 74 -24.80 -6.12 -5.02
N GLY A 75 -24.53 -7.08 -5.90
CA GLY A 75 -24.69 -6.92 -7.35
C GLY A 75 -23.44 -6.43 -8.07
N THR A 76 -22.34 -6.15 -7.34
CA THR A 76 -21.03 -5.85 -7.92
C THR A 76 -19.97 -6.84 -7.43
N MET A 77 -18.88 -6.97 -8.18
CA MET A 77 -17.72 -7.80 -7.88
C MET A 77 -16.44 -6.96 -8.00
N PRO A 78 -15.37 -7.30 -7.27
CA PRO A 78 -14.12 -6.57 -7.36
C PRO A 78 -13.40 -6.92 -8.65
N PHE A 79 -12.80 -5.91 -9.26
CA PHE A 79 -11.93 -6.03 -10.43
C PHE A 79 -10.68 -5.18 -10.24
N TYR A 80 -9.59 -5.56 -10.90
CA TYR A 80 -8.36 -4.78 -11.00
C TYR A 80 -8.02 -4.47 -12.45
N TYR A 81 -7.17 -3.47 -12.61
CA TYR A 81 -6.64 -3.03 -13.89
C TYR A 81 -5.13 -3.04 -13.87
N THR A 82 -4.52 -3.31 -15.01
CA THR A 82 -3.08 -3.16 -15.19
C THR A 82 -2.80 -2.27 -16.38
N THR A 83 -1.56 -1.78 -16.50
CA THR A 83 -1.14 -1.04 -17.70
C THR A 83 -1.20 -1.91 -18.96
N ALA A 84 -1.00 -3.23 -18.82
CA ALA A 84 -0.99 -4.17 -19.94
C ALA A 84 -2.40 -4.58 -20.37
N ASP A 85 -3.35 -4.58 -19.46
CA ASP A 85 -4.75 -4.96 -19.70
C ASP A 85 -5.71 -3.95 -19.05
N PRO A 86 -6.22 -2.99 -19.85
CA PRO A 86 -7.14 -1.98 -19.37
C PRO A 86 -8.60 -2.48 -19.32
N ALA A 87 -8.91 -3.68 -19.80
CA ALA A 87 -10.29 -4.18 -19.88
C ALA A 87 -10.89 -4.60 -18.52
N GLY A 88 -10.09 -4.58 -17.46
CA GLY A 88 -10.50 -5.01 -16.13
C GLY A 88 -10.49 -6.52 -16.01
N GLN A 89 -9.87 -7.02 -14.95
CA GLN A 89 -9.76 -8.45 -14.64
C GLN A 89 -10.42 -8.69 -13.29
N ALA A 90 -11.16 -9.79 -13.14
CA ALA A 90 -11.80 -10.13 -11.87
C ALA A 90 -10.72 -10.23 -10.77
N TYR A 91 -10.96 -9.56 -9.64
CA TYR A 91 -10.00 -9.57 -8.54
C TYR A 91 -9.81 -11.00 -8.02
N PRO A 92 -8.57 -11.46 -7.79
CA PRO A 92 -8.34 -12.76 -7.19
C PRO A 92 -8.96 -12.84 -5.79
N ALA A 93 -9.02 -14.04 -5.21
CA ALA A 93 -9.51 -14.21 -3.84
C ALA A 93 -8.76 -13.28 -2.86
N GLY A 94 -9.50 -12.40 -2.18
CA GLY A 94 -8.96 -11.37 -1.30
C GLY A 94 -9.78 -10.08 -1.40
N ASP A 95 -9.47 -9.15 -0.50
CA ASP A 95 -10.17 -7.88 -0.29
C ASP A 95 -9.19 -6.72 -0.05
N PHE A 96 -7.92 -6.90 -0.44
CA PHE A 96 -6.91 -5.87 -0.30
C PHE A 96 -5.88 -5.86 -1.43
N ALA A 97 -5.36 -4.67 -1.74
CA ALA A 97 -4.19 -4.44 -2.56
C ALA A 97 -3.04 -3.94 -1.69
N ARG A 98 -1.80 -4.26 -2.08
CA ARG A 98 -0.60 -3.96 -1.30
C ARG A 98 0.17 -2.83 -1.96
N CYS A 99 0.52 -1.81 -1.20
CA CYS A 99 1.47 -0.78 -1.65
C CYS A 99 2.64 -0.71 -0.68
N PHE A 100 3.85 -0.71 -1.22
CA PHE A 100 5.07 -0.56 -0.43
C PHE A 100 5.50 0.91 -0.47
N PRO A 101 5.90 1.51 0.67
CA PRO A 101 6.52 2.83 0.68
C PRO A 101 7.74 2.95 -0.23
N PRO A 102 8.32 4.15 -0.36
CA PRO A 102 9.47 4.39 -1.23
C PRO A 102 10.58 3.36 -1.02
N PRO A 103 11.21 2.88 -2.11
CA PRO A 103 11.16 3.44 -3.45
C PRO A 103 10.01 2.96 -4.34
N ASN A 104 9.16 2.02 -3.89
CA ASN A 104 8.24 1.29 -4.76
C ASN A 104 6.76 1.59 -4.47
N ASN A 105 6.35 2.82 -4.72
CA ASN A 105 5.01 3.38 -4.45
C ASN A 105 3.93 2.91 -5.45
N PHE A 106 3.90 1.63 -5.78
CA PHE A 106 2.88 1.04 -6.65
C PHE A 106 2.02 0.07 -5.86
N TYR A 107 0.77 -0.09 -6.32
CA TYR A 107 -0.12 -1.13 -5.83
C TYR A 107 0.13 -2.46 -6.54
N TYR A 108 0.01 -3.53 -5.78
CA TYR A 108 0.13 -4.91 -6.21
C TYR A 108 -1.07 -5.70 -5.71
N LEU A 109 -1.40 -6.79 -6.39
CA LEU A 109 -2.31 -7.82 -5.87
C LEU A 109 -1.73 -8.42 -4.56
N PRO A 110 -2.53 -9.20 -3.79
CA PRO A 110 -2.03 -9.89 -2.59
C PRO A 110 -0.77 -10.73 -2.81
N ASP A 111 -0.55 -11.21 -4.04
CA ASP A 111 0.66 -11.94 -4.45
C ASP A 111 1.96 -11.12 -4.31
N GLY A 112 1.88 -9.79 -4.23
CA GLY A 112 3.02 -8.88 -4.13
C GLY A 112 3.85 -8.77 -5.42
N VAL A 113 3.39 -9.33 -6.54
CA VAL A 113 4.12 -9.38 -7.82
C VAL A 113 3.33 -8.69 -8.92
N THR A 114 2.02 -8.90 -8.98
CA THR A 114 1.18 -8.35 -10.04
C THR A 114 0.84 -6.90 -9.74
N ARG A 115 1.54 -5.98 -10.39
CA ARG A 115 1.28 -4.54 -10.26
C ARG A 115 -0.08 -4.18 -10.87
N ILE A 116 -0.87 -3.41 -10.12
CA ILE A 116 -2.15 -2.86 -10.56
C ILE A 116 -2.07 -1.34 -10.72
N THR A 117 -2.97 -0.80 -11.54
CA THR A 117 -3.14 0.63 -11.78
C THR A 117 -4.51 1.15 -11.39
N GLY A 118 -5.41 0.24 -11.01
CA GLY A 118 -6.76 0.60 -10.60
C GLY A 118 -7.47 -0.58 -9.96
N LEU A 119 -8.47 -0.25 -9.17
CA LEU A 119 -9.44 -1.17 -8.58
C LEU A 119 -10.84 -0.58 -8.75
N ALA A 120 -11.84 -1.42 -9.00
CA ALA A 120 -13.23 -0.99 -8.97
C ALA A 120 -14.16 -2.15 -8.58
N CYS A 121 -15.28 -1.84 -7.93
CA CYS A 121 -16.41 -2.76 -7.81
C CYS A 121 -17.35 -2.58 -9.01
N GLN A 122 -17.50 -3.62 -9.83
CA GLN A 122 -18.22 -3.60 -11.12
C GLN A 122 -19.35 -4.62 -11.16
N GLY A 123 -20.47 -4.32 -11.82
CA GLY A 123 -21.63 -5.21 -11.99
C GLY A 123 -22.33 -5.09 -13.33
#